data_AF-B8GA52-F1
#
_entry.id   AF-B8GA52-F1
#
_cell.length_a   1.000
_cell.length_b   1.000
_cell.length_c   1.000
_cell.angle_alpha   90.00
_cell.angle_beta   90.00
_cell.angle_gamma   90.00
#
_symmetry.space_group_name_H-M   'P 1'
#
loop_
_entity.id
_entity.type
_entity.pdbx_description
1 polymer ?
#
loop_
_entity_poly.entity_id
_entity_poly.type
_entity_poly.pdbx_seq_one_letter_code
_entity_poly.pdbx_strand_id
1 'polypeptide(L)'
;MITKRLGPAGKVRVTFSLPAALWADTIYLVGDFNGWNRHATPLRATEHGWMVTLDLEAGRTYQYRYLVNDNEWHNDWNADGYVPNPYGGDNSVVDTTIFAHLPPDEERAVGEPILTPLPKHTPRLRHVSTG
;
A
#
# COMPACT_ATOMS: atom_id res chain seq x y z
N MET A 1 -7.16 -7.24 -8.66
CA MET A 1 -7.04 -5.83 -8.27
C MET A 1 -6.20 -5.73 -7.00
N ILE A 2 -5.37 -4.69 -6.91
CA ILE A 2 -4.67 -4.34 -5.67
C ILE A 2 -5.15 -3.00 -5.12
N THR A 3 -5.24 -2.92 -3.79
CA THR A 3 -5.45 -1.65 -3.08
C THR A 3 -4.42 -1.51 -1.99
N LYS A 4 -3.95 -0.28 -1.76
CA LYS A 4 -2.86 0.01 -0.83
C LYS A 4 -3.29 1.13 0.10
N ARG A 5 -2.97 0.96 1.37
CA ARG A 5 -3.15 2.00 2.40
C ARG A 5 -2.01 1.95 3.39
N LEU A 6 -1.81 3.04 4.11
CA LEU A 6 -0.86 3.06 5.22
C LEU A 6 -1.19 1.95 6.22
N GLY A 7 -0.14 1.19 6.56
CA GLY A 7 -0.15 0.22 7.65
C GLY A 7 0.65 0.75 8.84
N PRO A 8 0.67 0.00 9.95
CA PRO A 8 1.41 0.40 11.13
C PRO A 8 2.92 0.38 10.90
N ALA A 9 3.64 1.35 11.46
CA ALA A 9 5.10 1.34 11.63
C ALA A 9 5.91 1.04 10.33
N GLY A 10 5.79 1.92 9.33
CA GLY A 10 6.58 1.80 8.09
C GLY A 10 6.12 0.69 7.14
N LYS A 11 4.93 0.12 7.39
CA LYS A 11 4.30 -0.88 6.54
C LYS A 11 3.24 -0.26 5.63
N VAL A 12 2.97 -0.96 4.53
CA VAL A 12 1.85 -0.69 3.64
C VAL A 12 0.93 -1.89 3.69
N ARG A 13 -0.31 -1.64 4.06
CA ARG A 13 -1.36 -2.65 4.02
C ARG A 13 -1.86 -2.77 2.59
N VAL A 14 -1.54 -3.89 1.98
CA VAL A 14 -1.93 -4.23 0.60
C VAL A 14 -3.01 -5.29 0.63
N THR A 15 -4.16 -4.99 0.04
CA THR A 15 -5.23 -5.96 -0.19
C THR A 15 -5.20 -6.38 -1.65
N PHE A 16 -5.05 -7.69 -1.86
CA PHE A 16 -5.08 -8.36 -3.15
C PHE A 16 -6.47 -8.99 -3.33
N SER A 17 -7.10 -8.78 -4.48
CA SER A 17 -8.44 -9.31 -4.74
C SER A 17 -8.65 -9.83 -6.16
N LEU A 18 -9.51 -10.86 -6.27
CA LEU A 18 -9.99 -11.42 -7.52
C LEU A 18 -11.52 -11.46 -7.55
N PRO A 19 -12.15 -11.32 -8.72
CA PRO A 19 -13.61 -11.28 -8.84
C PRO A 19 -14.27 -12.62 -8.47
N ALA A 20 -15.49 -12.57 -7.94
CA ALA A 20 -16.28 -13.77 -7.63
C ALA A 20 -16.63 -14.63 -8.85
N ALA A 21 -16.60 -14.05 -10.05
CA ALA A 21 -16.85 -14.77 -11.30
C ALA A 21 -15.74 -15.78 -11.66
N LEU A 22 -14.58 -15.71 -11.01
CA LEU A 22 -13.52 -16.67 -11.18
C LEU A 22 -13.91 -18.00 -10.50
N TRP A 23 -14.06 -19.06 -11.30
CA TRP A 23 -14.36 -20.38 -10.77
C TRP A 23 -13.08 -21.01 -10.20
N ALA A 24 -12.99 -21.04 -8.87
CA ALA A 24 -11.85 -21.57 -8.12
C ALA A 24 -12.33 -22.27 -6.85
N ASP A 25 -11.69 -23.38 -6.49
CA ASP A 25 -11.83 -24.04 -5.19
C ASP A 25 -10.81 -23.48 -4.20
N THR A 26 -9.60 -23.20 -4.69
CA THR A 26 -8.51 -22.61 -3.91
C THR A 26 -7.79 -21.55 -4.72
N ILE A 27 -7.38 -20.48 -4.04
CA ILE A 27 -6.49 -19.47 -4.62
C ILE A 27 -5.41 -19.16 -3.60
N TYR A 28 -4.17 -19.22 -4.04
CA TYR A 28 -3.01 -18.81 -3.28
C TYR A 28 -2.34 -17.60 -3.90
N LEU A 29 -1.91 -16.67 -3.06
CA LEU A 29 -1.04 -15.58 -3.44
C LEU A 29 0.41 -16.05 -3.29
N VAL A 30 1.20 -15.95 -4.35
CA VAL A 30 2.58 -16.43 -4.38
C VAL A 30 3.49 -15.29 -4.84
N GLY A 31 4.53 -14.98 -4.07
CA GLY A 31 5.42 -13.87 -4.42
C GLY A 31 6.58 -13.68 -3.47
N ASP A 32 7.30 -12.58 -3.64
CA ASP A 32 8.53 -12.31 -2.89
C ASP A 32 8.32 -12.29 -1.37
N PHE A 33 7.16 -11.79 -0.90
CA PHE A 33 6.83 -11.69 0.53
C PHE A 33 6.63 -13.04 1.23
N ASN A 34 6.41 -14.13 0.49
CA ASN A 34 6.31 -15.47 1.05
C ASN A 34 7.36 -16.44 0.48
N GLY A 35 8.41 -15.91 -0.15
CA GLY A 35 9.48 -16.72 -0.73
C GLY A 35 9.00 -17.63 -1.86
N TRP A 36 7.98 -17.20 -2.62
CA TRP A 36 7.37 -17.98 -3.70
C TRP A 36 6.78 -19.32 -3.25
N ASN A 37 6.38 -19.44 -1.98
CA ASN A 37 5.72 -20.63 -1.49
C ASN A 37 4.25 -20.68 -1.95
N ARG A 38 3.94 -21.72 -2.73
CA ARG A 38 2.63 -21.94 -3.37
C ARG A 38 1.45 -22.08 -2.42
N HIS A 39 1.68 -22.45 -1.15
CA HIS A 39 0.59 -22.74 -0.21
C HIS A 39 0.64 -21.88 1.07
N ALA A 40 1.59 -20.95 1.18
CA ALA A 40 1.79 -20.16 2.39
C ALA A 40 0.72 -19.07 2.60
N THR A 41 0.05 -18.61 1.53
CA THR A 41 -0.83 -17.44 1.59
C THR A 41 -2.14 -17.68 0.84
N PRO A 42 -3.10 -18.42 1.43
CA PRO A 42 -4.42 -18.62 0.83
C PRO A 42 -5.25 -17.33 0.82
N LEU A 43 -5.99 -17.10 -0.25
CA LEU A 43 -7.05 -16.08 -0.29
C LEU A 43 -8.31 -16.62 0.39
N ARG A 44 -9.07 -15.71 1.00
CA ARG A 44 -10.37 -16.01 1.58
C ARG A 44 -11.48 -15.67 0.58
N ALA A 45 -12.41 -16.60 0.40
CA ALA A 45 -13.65 -16.35 -0.34
C ALA A 45 -14.56 -15.42 0.46
N THR A 46 -15.26 -14.54 -0.25
CA THR A 46 -16.18 -13.53 0.27
C THR A 46 -17.35 -13.39 -0.70
N GLU A 47 -18.41 -12.68 -0.29
CA GLU A 47 -19.57 -12.40 -1.15
C GLU A 47 -19.21 -11.62 -2.43
N HIS A 48 -18.11 -10.88 -2.42
CA HIS A 48 -17.67 -10.05 -3.55
C HIS A 48 -16.50 -10.65 -4.34
N GLY A 49 -15.99 -11.82 -3.93
CA GLY A 49 -14.88 -12.51 -4.58
C GLY A 49 -13.84 -13.00 -3.58
N TRP A 50 -12.58 -13.06 -4.02
CA TRP A 50 -11.49 -13.60 -3.22
C TRP A 50 -10.58 -12.47 -2.76
N MET A 51 -10.14 -12.50 -1.50
CA MET A 51 -9.21 -11.49 -1.00
C MET A 51 -8.21 -12.01 0.03
N VAL A 52 -7.05 -11.36 0.07
CA VAL A 52 -6.09 -11.45 1.16
C VAL A 52 -5.48 -10.06 1.39
N THR A 53 -5.17 -9.76 2.66
CA THR A 53 -4.51 -8.51 3.02
C THR A 53 -3.21 -8.82 3.73
N LEU A 54 -2.12 -8.19 3.28
CA LEU A 54 -0.78 -8.33 3.83
C LEU A 54 -0.22 -6.96 4.21
N ASP A 55 0.55 -6.91 5.29
CA ASP A 55 1.33 -5.73 5.67
C ASP A 55 2.77 -5.89 5.11
N LEU A 56 3.05 -5.22 3.98
CA LEU A 56 4.35 -5.24 3.29
C LEU A 56 5.23 -4.08 3.77
N GLU A 57 6.55 -4.16 3.60
CA GLU A 57 7.41 -2.99 3.89
C GLU A 57 7.09 -1.86 2.90
N ALA A 58 7.12 -0.61 3.39
CA ALA A 58 7.14 0.56 2.52
C ALA A 58 8.49 0.67 1.78
N GLY A 59 8.50 1.39 0.66
CA GLY A 59 9.75 1.67 -0.06
C GLY A 59 10.29 0.52 -0.92
N ARG A 60 9.47 -0.48 -1.25
CA ARG A 60 9.91 -1.67 -1.98
C ARG A 60 8.95 -2.02 -3.11
N THR A 61 9.45 -2.77 -4.07
CA THR A 61 8.65 -3.46 -5.08
C THR A 61 8.68 -4.95 -4.80
N TYR A 62 7.55 -5.62 -5.06
CA TYR A 62 7.41 -7.07 -4.89
C TYR A 62 6.77 -7.67 -6.14
N GLN A 63 7.29 -8.81 -6.55
CA GLN A 63 6.70 -9.63 -7.61
C GLN A 63 5.76 -10.67 -7.01
N TYR A 64 4.65 -10.94 -7.69
CA TYR A 64 3.66 -11.93 -7.28
C TYR A 64 2.84 -12.47 -8.46
N ARG A 65 2.15 -13.59 -8.21
CA ARG A 65 1.11 -14.19 -9.06
C ARG A 65 0.07 -14.89 -8.19
N TYR A 66 -1.10 -15.16 -8.76
CA TYR A 66 -2.12 -16.00 -8.13
C TYR A 66 -2.01 -17.43 -8.68
N LEU A 67 -2.02 -18.42 -7.80
CA LEU A 67 -2.12 -19.83 -8.15
C LEU A 67 -3.53 -20.32 -7.82
N VAL A 68 -4.29 -20.64 -8.86
CA VAL A 68 -5.66 -21.12 -8.78
C VAL A 68 -5.67 -22.63 -8.93
N ASN A 69 -6.39 -23.32 -8.04
CA ASN A 69 -6.57 -24.78 -8.06
C ASN A 69 -5.25 -25.57 -8.24
N ASP A 70 -4.16 -25.04 -7.68
CA ASP A 70 -2.79 -25.58 -7.74
C ASP A 70 -2.21 -25.80 -9.15
N ASN A 71 -2.87 -25.31 -10.21
CA ASN A 71 -2.47 -25.60 -11.58
C ASN A 71 -2.44 -24.38 -12.52
N GLU A 72 -3.20 -23.32 -12.21
CA GLU A 72 -3.36 -22.19 -13.11
C GLU A 72 -2.76 -20.92 -12.53
N TRP A 73 -1.90 -20.26 -13.30
CA TRP A 73 -1.21 -19.05 -12.87
C TRP A 73 -1.85 -17.80 -13.47
N HIS A 74 -2.39 -16.95 -12.62
CA HIS A 74 -3.03 -15.70 -13.01
C HIS A 74 -2.21 -14.50 -12.57
N ASN A 75 -2.24 -13.46 -13.40
CA ASN A 75 -1.70 -12.14 -13.09
C ASN A 75 -2.84 -11.18 -12.74
N ASP A 76 -2.52 -10.16 -11.96
CA ASP A 76 -3.44 -9.07 -11.70
C ASP A 76 -3.42 -8.08 -12.87
N TRP A 77 -4.53 -7.94 -13.60
CA TRP A 77 -4.63 -6.95 -14.69
C TRP A 77 -4.51 -5.50 -14.22
N ASN A 78 -4.71 -5.26 -12.93
CA ASN A 78 -4.59 -3.96 -12.29
C ASN A 78 -3.35 -3.89 -11.38
N ALA A 79 -2.32 -4.72 -11.64
CA ALA A 79 -1.02 -4.59 -11.00
C ALA A 79 -0.38 -3.23 -11.30
N ASP A 80 0.58 -2.82 -10.45
CA ASP A 80 1.35 -1.59 -10.68
C ASP A 80 2.31 -1.72 -11.87
N GLY A 81 2.63 -2.94 -12.26
CA GLY A 81 3.48 -3.25 -13.39
C GLY A 81 3.63 -4.74 -13.59
N TYR A 82 4.46 -5.11 -14.57
CA TYR A 82 4.76 -6.48 -14.93
C TYR A 82 6.26 -6.62 -15.20
N VAL A 83 6.82 -7.76 -14.78
CA VAL A 83 8.23 -8.09 -15.01
C VAL A 83 8.33 -9.46 -15.67
N PRO A 84 9.10 -9.63 -16.76
CA PRO A 84 9.31 -10.93 -17.39
C PRO A 84 9.84 -11.95 -16.40
N ASN A 85 9.24 -13.14 -16.41
CA ASN A 85 9.65 -14.28 -15.61
C ASN A 85 10.45 -15.30 -16.45
N PRO A 86 11.25 -16.16 -15.81
CA PRO A 86 12.10 -17.13 -16.51
C PRO A 86 11.34 -18.21 -17.30
N TYR A 87 10.02 -18.27 -17.19
CA TYR A 87 9.17 -19.31 -17.77
C TYR A 87 8.39 -18.83 -19.00
N GLY A 88 8.75 -17.66 -19.55
CA GLY A 88 8.17 -17.13 -20.79
C GLY A 88 6.85 -16.38 -20.61
N GLY A 89 6.53 -15.97 -19.37
CA GLY A 89 5.43 -15.03 -19.09
C GLY A 89 5.90 -13.88 -18.22
N ASP A 90 4.97 -13.16 -17.59
CA ASP A 90 5.28 -12.07 -16.66
C ASP A 90 4.80 -12.36 -15.24
N ASN A 91 5.44 -11.74 -14.26
CA ASN A 91 4.97 -11.62 -12.88
C ASN A 91 4.29 -10.27 -12.69
N SER A 92 3.21 -10.21 -11.91
CA SER A 92 2.62 -8.95 -11.47
C SER A 92 3.53 -8.27 -10.45
N VAL A 93 3.56 -6.93 -10.46
CA VAL A 93 4.31 -6.12 -9.51
C VAL A 93 3.35 -5.35 -8.61
N VAL A 94 3.69 -5.29 -7.32
CA VAL A 94 3.14 -4.31 -6.39
C VAL A 94 4.26 -3.38 -5.91
N ASP A 95 4.01 -2.09 -6.01
CA ASP A 95 4.93 -1.01 -5.67
C ASP A 95 4.48 -0.26 -4.42
N THR A 96 5.30 -0.28 -3.36
CA THR A 96 5.10 0.43 -2.09
C THR A 96 6.00 1.67 -1.94
N THR A 97 6.73 2.07 -2.99
CA THR A 97 7.70 3.18 -2.95
C THR A 97 7.07 4.53 -2.65
N ILE A 98 5.83 4.76 -3.06
CA ILE A 98 5.08 5.99 -2.74
C ILE A 98 4.87 6.20 -1.23
N PHE A 99 5.02 5.15 -0.41
CA PHE A 99 4.89 5.21 1.04
C PHE A 99 6.24 5.32 1.77
N ALA A 100 7.36 5.39 1.05
CA ALA A 100 8.72 5.41 1.63
C ALA A 100 9.07 6.72 2.35
N HIS A 101 8.47 7.84 1.93
CA HIS A 101 8.80 9.18 2.41
C HIS A 101 7.76 9.75 3.37
N LEU A 102 6.86 8.91 3.88
CA LEU A 102 5.92 9.35 4.89
C LEU A 102 6.67 9.47 6.21
N PRO A 103 6.73 10.66 6.83
CA PRO A 103 7.50 10.87 8.04
C PRO A 103 6.99 9.92 9.14
N PRO A 104 7.88 9.30 9.93
CA PRO A 104 7.50 8.32 10.95
C PRO A 104 6.50 8.83 12.01
N ASP A 105 6.26 10.15 12.08
CA ASP A 105 5.59 10.83 13.19
C ASP A 105 4.22 11.48 12.88
N GLU A 106 3.69 11.43 11.64
CA GLU A 106 2.37 12.04 11.37
C GLU A 106 1.17 11.24 11.95
N GLU A 107 1.39 10.04 12.46
CA GLU A 107 0.32 9.20 13.05
C GLU A 107 -0.10 9.64 14.48
N ARG A 108 0.41 10.76 15.03
CA ARG A 108 0.04 11.23 16.39
C ARG A 108 -0.65 12.59 16.47
N ALA A 109 -0.89 13.31 15.37
CA ALA A 109 -1.45 14.67 15.42
C ALA A 109 -2.85 14.80 14.80
N VAL A 110 -3.81 13.98 15.24
CA VAL A 110 -5.23 14.32 15.11
C VAL A 110 -5.72 14.76 16.49
N GLY A 111 -5.47 16.02 16.87
CA GLY A 111 -5.86 16.51 18.19
C GLY A 111 -5.59 17.98 18.53
N GLU A 112 -4.72 18.71 17.81
CA GLU A 112 -4.51 20.14 18.11
C GLU A 112 -5.06 21.03 16.98
N PRO A 113 -5.97 21.98 17.27
CA PRO A 113 -6.38 22.96 16.29
C PRO A 113 -5.20 23.90 16.00
N ILE A 114 -4.90 24.12 14.72
CA ILE A 114 -3.89 25.09 14.27
C ILE A 114 -4.37 26.50 14.65
N LEU A 115 -4.03 26.96 15.85
CA LEU A 115 -4.07 28.38 16.20
C LEU A 115 -2.81 29.04 15.63
N THR A 116 -2.89 29.50 14.39
CA THR A 116 -1.90 30.42 13.84
C THR A 116 -1.81 31.65 14.75
N PRO A 117 -0.64 32.04 15.30
CA PRO A 117 -0.54 33.28 16.04
C PRO A 117 -0.60 34.46 15.06
N LEU A 118 -1.56 35.36 15.25
CA LEU A 118 -1.60 36.68 14.60
C LEU A 118 -0.25 37.40 14.80
N PRO A 119 0.35 38.00 13.76
CA PRO A 119 1.56 38.79 13.93
C PRO A 119 1.26 40.00 14.81
N LYS A 120 2.00 40.14 15.92
CA LYS A 120 1.95 41.35 16.76
C LYS A 120 2.57 42.51 15.98
N HIS A 121 1.74 43.32 15.33
CA HIS A 121 2.14 44.66 14.92
C HIS A 121 2.48 45.46 16.18
N THR A 122 3.77 45.69 16.40
CA THR A 122 4.24 46.68 17.36
C THR A 122 4.30 48.02 16.65
N PRO A 123 3.42 49.00 16.95
CA PRO A 123 3.62 50.35 16.46
C PRO A 123 4.83 50.95 17.17
N ARG A 124 5.87 51.33 16.41
CA ARG A 124 6.97 52.17 16.90
C ARG A 124 6.39 53.53 17.30
N LEU A 125 6.47 53.86 18.59
CA LEU A 125 6.30 55.23 19.08
C LEU A 125 7.38 56.11 18.46
N ARG A 126 6.99 57.05 17.59
CA ARG A 126 7.81 58.24 17.31
C ARG A 126 7.60 59.22 18.46
N HIS A 127 8.62 59.35 19.30
CA HIS A 127 8.79 60.58 20.07
C HIS A 127 9.10 61.71 19.09
N VAL A 128 8.28 62.76 19.10
CA VAL A 128 8.73 64.10 18.72
C VAL A 128 8.50 64.96 19.95
N SER A 129 9.62 65.36 20.53
CA SER A 129 9.70 66.34 21.60
C SER A 129 9.47 67.73 21.02
N THR A 130 8.83 68.53 21.87
CA THR A 130 8.49 69.95 21.84
C THR A 130 9.55 70.89 21.25
N GLY A 131 9.04 71.93 20.57
CA GLY A 131 9.71 73.18 20.21
C GLY A 131 8.67 74.17 19.70
#